data_AF-A0ABD3R714-F1
#
_entry.id   AF-A0ABD3R714-F1
#
_cell.length_a   1.000
_cell.length_b   1.000
_cell.length_c   1.000
_cell.angle_alpha   90.00
_cell.angle_beta   90.00
_cell.angle_gamma   90.00
#
_symmetry.space_group_name_H-M   'P 1'
#
loop_
_entity.id
_entity.type
_entity.pdbx_description
1 polymer ?
#
loop_
_entity_poly.entity_id
_entity_poly.type
_entity_poly.pdbx_seq_one_letter_code
_entity_poly.pdbx_strand_id
1 'polypeptide(L)'
;MRHATAVSLHGIAFATSSSTIKTALFQSAHHHHHHHHQVITNPHPRLTTRRGNATVVVMGSSTDPSTSSSSSLTTNDDDHRHHMNSGSSSGGSRILPPHILSRIEKFASARGGGDALFGYVERCHVNRSSSSSSSSRSSHDGDRDDHGDAPSSSSSSTVAAEEEEEDASHRHCFGDVLDAGTGSHSLRWMASVLHRDGLMESIRATGGDAPSSDYAAAVVPRVSMRSYTAITADENMRRRVYDEARELDISDRGEIIMGNWTDETLLRGRYYDTILVDYLIGAIDGFSPYFQDMALSRLGEHLAPGGRMYVIGLQPVPDNVTGDANVFCKITRVRDACILLAGHRCYREYPLDWIERHIRMAGLDVIETKTYPIRYDHATMVRQINVGRSKLKFFPSRGIAREMGAVLDGLERESLEVTSEREGGRITLGFDYVVVAEKPRANKEEGTTVGGGGGEGEGWMKR
;
A
#
# COMPACT_ATOMS: atom_id res chain seq x y z
N MET A 1 42.52 44.11 40.32
CA MET A 1 42.41 44.11 41.80
C MET A 1 41.45 42.99 42.17
N ARG A 2 41.95 41.77 42.38
CA ARG A 2 42.19 41.14 43.71
C ARG A 2 41.01 41.31 44.67
N HIS A 3 40.23 40.24 44.86
CA HIS A 3 40.15 39.57 46.16
C HIS A 3 39.71 38.11 45.97
N ALA A 4 40.52 37.22 46.54
CA ALA A 4 40.27 35.80 46.71
C ALA A 4 39.94 35.57 48.19
N THR A 5 39.09 34.59 48.47
CA THR A 5 39.11 33.87 49.75
C THR A 5 38.79 32.40 49.49
N ALA A 6 39.72 31.54 49.88
CA ALA A 6 39.65 30.08 49.89
C ALA A 6 39.67 29.61 51.36
N VAL A 7 39.08 28.43 51.65
CA VAL A 7 39.41 27.39 52.67
C VAL A 7 38.36 26.26 52.45
N SER A 8 38.63 25.04 51.95
CA SER A 8 39.47 23.88 52.37
C SER A 8 38.86 23.08 53.55
N LEU A 9 38.21 21.92 53.30
CA LEU A 9 38.68 20.51 53.33
C LEU A 9 38.50 19.76 54.67
N HIS A 10 37.82 18.59 54.59
CA HIS A 10 38.03 17.27 55.24
C HIS A 10 36.88 16.37 54.71
N GLY A 11 37.00 15.20 54.06
CA GLY A 11 38.10 14.28 53.83
C GLY A 11 38.01 13.05 54.73
N ILE A 12 37.38 11.93 54.29
CA ILE A 12 37.74 10.53 54.62
C ILE A 12 37.31 9.60 53.46
N ALA A 13 38.20 8.67 53.11
CA ALA A 13 38.19 7.74 51.98
C ALA A 13 38.17 6.26 52.42
N PHE A 14 38.26 5.37 51.41
CA PHE A 14 38.54 3.90 51.38
C PHE A 14 37.32 2.94 51.44
N ALA A 15 37.20 1.85 50.64
CA ALA A 15 38.11 1.20 49.70
C ALA A 15 37.38 0.24 48.69
N THR A 16 37.86 0.24 47.45
CA THR A 16 38.23 -0.89 46.56
C THR A 16 37.40 -2.20 46.47
N SER A 17 37.06 -2.58 45.23
CA SER A 17 37.64 -3.79 44.60
C SER A 17 37.50 -3.74 43.07
N SER A 18 38.59 -4.10 42.41
CA SER A 18 38.85 -4.11 40.97
C SER A 18 38.71 -5.53 40.41
N SER A 19 38.31 -5.67 39.14
CA SER A 19 39.06 -6.56 38.24
C SER A 19 38.90 -6.14 36.78
N THR A 20 40.05 -5.75 36.22
CA THR A 20 40.35 -5.49 34.81
C THR A 20 40.69 -6.79 34.08
N ILE A 21 40.48 -6.85 32.74
CA ILE A 21 41.26 -7.54 31.67
C ILE A 21 40.37 -7.62 30.42
N LYS A 22 40.76 -7.40 29.15
CA LYS A 22 41.91 -6.79 28.44
C LYS A 22 41.39 -6.49 27.01
N THR A 23 41.78 -5.35 26.46
CA THR A 23 41.76 -5.03 25.03
C THR A 23 42.81 -5.85 24.28
N ALA A 24 42.47 -6.43 23.13
CA ALA A 24 43.45 -6.96 22.18
C ALA A 24 43.13 -6.47 20.76
N LEU A 25 44.02 -5.62 20.27
CA LEU A 25 44.29 -5.30 18.87
C LEU A 25 44.84 -6.54 18.14
N PHE A 26 44.53 -6.68 16.85
CA PHE A 26 45.38 -7.38 15.89
C PHE A 26 45.31 -6.73 14.49
N GLN A 27 46.37 -5.98 14.17
CA GLN A 27 47.03 -5.90 12.85
C GLN A 27 48.27 -6.81 12.99
N SER A 28 48.94 -7.44 12.01
CA SER A 28 48.92 -7.52 10.55
C SER A 28 49.84 -8.71 10.19
N ALA A 29 49.67 -9.38 9.04
CA ALA A 29 50.81 -9.96 8.30
C ALA A 29 50.42 -10.30 6.85
N HIS A 30 51.02 -9.56 5.92
CA HIS A 30 51.23 -9.96 4.54
C HIS A 30 52.24 -11.11 4.45
N HIS A 31 51.96 -12.10 3.60
CA HIS A 31 52.99 -12.87 2.90
C HIS A 31 52.55 -13.15 1.46
N HIS A 32 53.37 -12.70 0.52
CA HIS A 32 53.36 -13.11 -0.88
C HIS A 32 53.96 -14.52 -1.02
N HIS A 33 53.35 -15.39 -1.82
CA HIS A 33 54.10 -16.26 -2.74
C HIS A 33 53.26 -16.67 -3.95
N HIS A 34 53.97 -16.73 -5.09
CA HIS A 34 53.52 -16.99 -6.45
C HIS A 34 53.24 -18.47 -6.74
N HIS A 35 52.36 -18.67 -7.73
CA HIS A 35 52.23 -19.77 -8.71
C HIS A 35 52.23 -21.24 -8.25
N HIS A 36 51.14 -21.95 -8.56
CA HIS A 36 51.16 -22.98 -9.62
C HIS A 36 49.73 -23.37 -10.07
N HIS A 37 49.49 -23.30 -11.37
CA HIS A 37 48.34 -23.92 -12.03
C HIS A 37 48.46 -25.45 -11.91
N GLN A 38 47.44 -26.10 -11.34
CA GLN A 38 47.13 -27.50 -11.66
C GLN A 38 45.62 -27.66 -11.86
N VAL A 39 45.29 -28.08 -13.07
CA VAL A 39 43.98 -28.59 -13.48
C VAL A 39 43.79 -29.94 -12.81
N ILE A 40 42.82 -30.04 -11.91
CA ILE A 40 42.34 -31.33 -11.40
C ILE A 40 40.85 -31.41 -11.74
N THR A 41 40.56 -32.23 -12.74
CA THR A 41 39.23 -32.75 -13.06
C THR A 41 38.74 -33.58 -11.88
N ASN A 42 37.59 -33.24 -11.31
CA ASN A 42 36.91 -34.08 -10.32
C ASN A 42 35.52 -34.49 -10.81
N PRO A 43 35.10 -35.75 -10.56
CA PRO A 43 33.95 -36.36 -11.21
C PRO A 43 32.63 -36.03 -10.51
N HIS A 44 31.56 -36.07 -11.30
CA HIS A 44 30.15 -35.97 -10.91
C HIS A 44 29.78 -36.72 -9.62
N PRO A 45 28.99 -36.11 -8.72
CA PRO A 45 28.17 -36.86 -7.78
C PRO A 45 26.80 -37.18 -8.40
N ARG A 46 26.43 -38.46 -8.29
CA ARG A 46 25.14 -39.04 -8.67
C ARG A 46 24.00 -38.40 -7.86
N LEU A 47 22.97 -37.95 -8.57
CA LEU A 47 21.67 -37.55 -8.03
C LEU A 47 20.90 -38.80 -7.54
N THR A 48 20.75 -38.95 -6.23
CA THR A 48 19.70 -39.79 -5.63
C THR A 48 18.53 -38.90 -5.24
N THR A 49 17.43 -39.03 -5.98
CA THR A 49 16.14 -38.40 -5.68
C THR A 49 15.54 -38.99 -4.41
N ARG A 50 15.45 -38.20 -3.34
CA ARG A 50 14.60 -38.50 -2.18
C ARG A 50 13.57 -37.38 -2.07
N ARG A 51 12.32 -37.70 -2.43
CA ARG A 51 11.14 -36.85 -2.22
C ARG A 51 10.97 -36.60 -0.72
N GLY A 52 11.13 -35.36 -0.29
CA GLY A 52 10.71 -34.87 1.02
C GLY A 52 9.66 -33.79 0.82
N ASN A 53 8.41 -34.09 1.19
CA ASN A 53 7.33 -33.11 1.21
C ASN A 53 7.64 -32.06 2.28
N ALA A 54 7.75 -30.79 1.88
CA ALA A 54 7.76 -29.66 2.79
C ALA A 54 6.31 -29.33 3.16
N THR A 55 5.86 -29.79 4.33
CA THR A 55 4.57 -29.41 4.91
C THR A 55 4.74 -28.07 5.62
N VAL A 56 4.06 -27.03 5.13
CA VAL A 56 3.87 -25.77 5.84
C VAL A 56 2.90 -26.04 7.00
N VAL A 57 3.42 -26.02 8.23
CA VAL A 57 2.64 -26.25 9.44
C VAL A 57 1.97 -24.94 9.87
N VAL A 58 0.68 -24.81 9.59
CA VAL A 58 -0.21 -23.81 10.19
C VAL A 58 -0.73 -24.39 11.51
N MET A 59 -0.18 -23.93 12.64
CA MET A 59 -0.61 -24.38 13.98
C MET A 59 -1.76 -23.51 14.48
N GLY A 60 -2.98 -24.07 14.40
CA GLY A 60 -4.13 -23.66 15.20
C GLY A 60 -4.06 -24.26 16.60
N SER A 61 -4.22 -23.44 17.62
CA SER A 61 -4.23 -23.86 19.02
C SER A 61 -5.62 -24.37 19.42
N SER A 62 -5.70 -25.65 19.76
CA SER A 62 -6.83 -26.29 20.46
C SER A 62 -6.52 -26.38 21.95
N THR A 63 -7.51 -26.03 22.77
CA THR A 63 -7.59 -26.40 24.18
C THR A 63 -8.98 -27.00 24.41
N ASP A 64 -9.03 -28.26 24.80
CA ASP A 64 -10.15 -28.91 25.50
C ASP A 64 -9.58 -29.60 26.74
N PRO A 65 -10.40 -29.79 27.78
CA PRO A 65 -10.73 -31.17 28.12
C PRO A 65 -12.21 -31.41 28.51
N SER A 66 -12.77 -32.48 27.94
CA SER A 66 -13.65 -33.56 28.50
C SER A 66 -14.53 -33.26 29.73
N THR A 67 -15.80 -33.67 29.84
CA THR A 67 -16.36 -35.04 29.76
C THR A 67 -17.90 -35.07 29.79
N SER A 68 -18.49 -36.07 29.11
CA SER A 68 -19.78 -36.81 29.36
C SER A 68 -21.09 -36.01 29.42
N SER A 69 -22.23 -36.42 28.84
CA SER A 69 -22.83 -37.76 28.74
C SER A 69 -23.97 -37.81 27.72
N SER A 70 -24.23 -39.02 27.24
CA SER A 70 -25.26 -39.48 26.31
C SER A 70 -26.72 -39.20 26.68
N SER A 71 -27.55 -38.87 25.69
CA SER A 71 -28.91 -39.43 25.54
C SER A 71 -29.45 -39.19 24.12
N SER A 72 -29.85 -40.29 23.48
CA SER A 72 -30.61 -40.44 22.24
C SER A 72 -31.99 -39.78 22.28
N LEU A 73 -32.46 -39.21 21.16
CA LEU A 73 -33.88 -39.26 20.70
C LEU A 73 -34.05 -38.64 19.29
N THR A 74 -34.49 -39.49 18.36
CA THR A 74 -35.51 -39.29 17.29
C THR A 74 -35.50 -38.05 16.38
N THR A 75 -35.35 -38.33 15.08
CA THR A 75 -36.11 -37.87 13.90
C THR A 75 -36.91 -36.57 13.99
N ASN A 76 -36.65 -35.63 13.06
CA ASN A 76 -37.66 -35.20 12.09
C ASN A 76 -37.01 -34.40 10.95
N ASP A 77 -37.44 -34.76 9.75
CA ASP A 77 -37.37 -33.96 8.53
C ASP A 77 -37.96 -32.56 8.75
N ASP A 78 -37.37 -31.53 8.14
CA ASP A 78 -38.15 -30.46 7.52
C ASP A 78 -37.33 -29.67 6.50
N ASP A 79 -37.83 -29.76 5.27
CA ASP A 79 -37.45 -29.07 4.05
C ASP A 79 -37.83 -27.59 4.13
N HIS A 80 -36.86 -26.68 4.09
CA HIS A 80 -37.11 -25.26 3.80
C HIS A 80 -36.28 -24.77 2.62
N ARG A 81 -36.90 -24.94 1.44
CA ARG A 81 -36.61 -24.21 0.21
C ARG A 81 -36.87 -22.71 0.42
N HIS A 82 -35.82 -21.89 0.39
CA HIS A 82 -35.97 -20.45 0.20
C HIS A 82 -35.98 -20.11 -1.30
N HIS A 83 -37.14 -19.64 -1.75
CA HIS A 83 -37.34 -18.98 -3.03
C HIS A 83 -36.42 -17.76 -3.16
N MET A 84 -35.56 -17.75 -4.18
CA MET A 84 -34.93 -16.51 -4.65
C MET A 84 -35.94 -15.73 -5.49
N ASN A 85 -36.31 -14.56 -4.99
CA ASN A 85 -37.15 -13.60 -5.71
C ASN A 85 -36.22 -12.62 -6.45
N SER A 86 -36.12 -12.78 -7.76
CA SER A 86 -35.44 -11.86 -8.67
C SER A 86 -36.36 -10.68 -8.99
N GLY A 87 -36.25 -9.61 -8.20
CA GLY A 87 -36.93 -8.33 -8.46
C GLY A 87 -35.97 -7.30 -9.03
N SER A 88 -36.30 -6.75 -10.20
CA SER A 88 -35.60 -5.63 -10.84
C SER A 88 -35.39 -4.45 -9.88
N SER A 89 -34.13 -4.05 -9.73
CA SER A 89 -33.69 -2.88 -8.97
C SER A 89 -33.93 -1.60 -9.77
N SER A 90 -35.05 -0.94 -9.51
CA SER A 90 -35.15 0.51 -9.72
C SER A 90 -34.26 1.21 -8.68
N GLY A 91 -33.37 2.09 -9.14
CA GLY A 91 -32.33 2.77 -8.37
C GLY A 91 -32.86 3.78 -7.35
N GLY A 92 -33.61 3.32 -6.35
CA GLY A 92 -33.87 4.09 -5.15
C GLY A 92 -32.58 4.21 -4.35
N SER A 93 -32.12 5.44 -4.11
CA SER A 93 -30.98 5.72 -3.22
C SER A 93 -31.26 5.10 -1.85
N ARG A 94 -30.61 3.97 -1.55
CA ARG A 94 -30.67 3.34 -0.23
C ARG A 94 -29.95 4.26 0.74
N ILE A 95 -30.70 4.85 1.66
CA ILE A 95 -30.11 5.57 2.79
C ILE A 95 -29.27 4.57 3.58
N LEU A 96 -27.96 4.79 3.61
CA LEU A 96 -27.04 3.90 4.31
C LEU A 96 -27.28 3.97 5.82
N PRO A 97 -27.23 2.83 6.52
CA PRO A 97 -27.28 2.81 7.97
C PRO A 97 -26.20 3.73 8.59
N PRO A 98 -26.50 4.51 9.65
CA PRO A 98 -25.55 5.44 10.27
C PRO A 98 -24.23 4.82 10.70
N HIS A 99 -24.23 3.54 11.09
CA HIS A 99 -23.02 2.81 11.49
C HIS A 99 -22.07 2.50 10.33
N ILE A 100 -22.57 2.42 9.09
CA ILE A 100 -21.73 2.27 7.90
C ILE A 100 -21.09 3.61 7.58
N LEU A 101 -21.89 4.69 7.59
CA LEU A 101 -21.41 6.05 7.33
C LEU A 101 -20.26 6.41 8.28
N SER A 102 -20.40 6.16 9.58
CA SER A 102 -19.33 6.48 10.55
C SER A 102 -18.02 5.69 10.32
N ARG A 103 -18.08 4.49 9.73
CA ARG A 103 -16.88 3.69 9.40
C ARG A 103 -16.14 4.22 8.18
N ILE A 104 -16.85 4.81 7.22
CA ILE A 104 -16.29 5.29 5.94
C ILE A 104 -16.08 6.79 5.89
N GLU A 105 -16.74 7.57 6.76
CA GLU A 105 -16.69 9.04 6.79
C GLU A 105 -15.26 9.58 6.94
N LYS A 106 -14.43 8.90 7.74
CA LYS A 106 -13.01 9.27 7.85
C LYS A 106 -12.29 9.19 6.51
N PHE A 107 -12.64 8.25 5.63
CA PHE A 107 -12.00 8.11 4.31
C PHE A 107 -12.53 9.10 3.27
N ALA A 108 -13.66 9.74 3.54
CA ALA A 108 -14.24 10.74 2.65
C ALA A 108 -13.94 12.18 3.09
N SER A 109 -13.72 12.42 4.39
CA SER A 109 -13.50 13.76 4.89
C SER A 109 -12.02 14.15 4.92
N ALA A 110 -11.68 15.24 4.24
CA ALA A 110 -10.37 15.89 4.39
C ALA A 110 -10.14 16.43 5.83
N ARG A 111 -11.21 16.56 6.63
CA ARG A 111 -11.21 17.14 7.99
C ARG A 111 -10.96 16.15 9.13
N GLY A 112 -11.14 14.84 8.93
CA GLY A 112 -11.38 13.90 10.04
C GLY A 112 -10.27 12.91 10.36
N GLY A 113 -9.01 13.18 10.03
CA GLY A 113 -7.96 12.15 10.14
C GLY A 113 -8.13 11.03 9.11
N GLY A 114 -8.73 11.36 7.98
CA GLY A 114 -8.73 10.51 6.80
C GLY A 114 -7.33 10.18 6.35
N ASP A 115 -7.20 9.03 5.73
CA ASP A 115 -5.93 8.58 5.19
C ASP A 115 -5.49 9.56 4.09
N ALA A 116 -4.49 10.39 4.41
CA ALA A 116 -4.01 11.46 3.55
C ALA A 116 -3.48 10.93 2.20
N LEU A 117 -3.13 9.64 2.15
CA LEU A 117 -2.70 8.94 0.95
C LEU A 117 -3.88 8.77 -0.01
N PHE A 118 -5.01 8.22 0.46
CA PHE A 118 -6.22 8.04 -0.36
C PHE A 118 -6.88 9.37 -0.75
N GLY A 119 -6.86 10.37 0.13
CA GLY A 119 -7.33 11.71 -0.24
C GLY A 119 -6.53 12.35 -1.38
N TYR A 120 -5.26 11.97 -1.52
CA TYR A 120 -4.43 12.39 -2.65
C TYR A 120 -4.65 11.56 -3.91
N VAL A 121 -4.88 10.25 -3.79
CA VAL A 121 -5.33 9.40 -4.91
C VAL A 121 -6.58 10.00 -5.57
N GLU A 122 -7.59 10.37 -4.78
CA GLU A 122 -8.81 11.03 -5.25
C GLU A 122 -8.53 12.37 -5.93
N ARG A 123 -7.67 13.22 -5.34
CA ARG A 123 -7.32 14.52 -5.91
C ARG A 123 -6.60 14.40 -7.26
N CYS A 124 -5.59 13.53 -7.35
CA CYS A 124 -4.87 13.29 -8.60
C CYS A 124 -5.81 12.75 -9.67
N HIS A 125 -6.79 11.93 -9.28
CA HIS A 125 -7.81 11.44 -10.20
C HIS A 125 -8.64 12.59 -10.78
N VAL A 126 -9.14 13.50 -9.94
CA VAL A 126 -9.95 14.64 -10.38
C VAL A 126 -9.16 15.64 -11.25
N ASN A 127 -7.92 15.93 -10.89
CA ASN A 127 -7.07 16.88 -11.63
C ASN A 127 -6.70 16.41 -13.04
N ARG A 128 -6.84 15.12 -13.35
CA ARG A 128 -6.63 14.60 -14.70
C ARG A 128 -7.51 15.32 -15.72
N SER A 129 -8.76 15.52 -15.36
CA SER A 129 -9.84 15.85 -16.28
C SER A 129 -9.90 17.34 -16.64
N SER A 130 -9.18 18.18 -15.90
CA SER A 130 -9.01 19.60 -16.21
C SER A 130 -7.84 19.86 -17.17
N SER A 131 -6.87 18.95 -17.25
CA SER A 131 -5.67 19.11 -18.10
C SER A 131 -5.88 18.71 -19.57
N SER A 132 -6.83 17.81 -19.85
CA SER A 132 -7.12 17.34 -21.21
C SER A 132 -7.95 18.33 -22.05
N SER A 133 -8.64 19.28 -21.43
CA SER A 133 -9.53 20.23 -22.11
C SER A 133 -8.86 21.54 -22.55
N SER A 134 -7.66 21.86 -22.04
CA SER A 134 -6.96 23.11 -22.35
C SER A 134 -6.02 23.03 -23.55
N SER A 135 -5.73 21.83 -24.08
CA SER A 135 -4.73 21.64 -25.13
C SER A 135 -5.28 21.71 -26.57
N SER A 136 -6.58 21.96 -26.76
CA SER A 136 -7.23 21.94 -28.09
C SER A 136 -7.65 23.32 -28.64
N ARG A 137 -7.28 24.43 -27.98
CA ARG A 137 -7.63 25.79 -28.42
C ARG A 137 -6.39 26.68 -28.60
N SER A 138 -5.56 26.41 -29.61
CA SER A 138 -4.72 27.45 -30.19
C SER A 138 -4.34 27.09 -31.63
N SER A 139 -4.85 27.87 -32.59
CA SER A 139 -4.24 28.26 -33.87
C SER A 139 -5.22 28.27 -35.06
N HIS A 140 -6.09 29.27 -35.11
CA HIS A 140 -6.61 29.79 -36.40
C HIS A 140 -7.10 31.22 -36.24
N ASP A 141 -6.17 32.17 -36.08
CA ASP A 141 -6.43 33.57 -36.38
C ASP A 141 -6.12 33.80 -37.86
N GLY A 142 -7.17 33.99 -38.65
CA GLY A 142 -7.11 34.39 -40.05
C GLY A 142 -8.26 35.34 -40.31
N ASP A 143 -7.93 36.63 -40.38
CA ASP A 143 -8.77 37.78 -40.72
C ASP A 143 -9.82 37.48 -41.79
N ARG A 144 -11.06 37.91 -41.55
CA ARG A 144 -11.99 38.31 -42.63
C ARG A 144 -13.12 39.20 -42.11
N ASP A 145 -13.21 40.36 -42.77
CA ASP A 145 -14.21 41.40 -42.62
C ASP A 145 -15.60 40.99 -43.13
N ASP A 146 -16.61 41.62 -42.52
CA ASP A 146 -17.82 42.19 -43.12
C ASP A 146 -18.95 41.28 -43.68
N HIS A 147 -20.09 41.24 -42.98
CA HIS A 147 -21.35 41.90 -43.36
C HIS A 147 -22.51 41.35 -42.50
N GLY A 148 -23.39 42.25 -42.07
CA GLY A 148 -24.49 41.95 -41.15
C GLY A 148 -25.65 41.21 -41.78
N ASP A 149 -26.36 40.45 -40.94
CA ASP A 149 -27.80 40.20 -41.09
C ASP A 149 -28.42 39.77 -39.75
N ALA A 150 -29.72 40.05 -39.64
CA ALA A 150 -30.58 40.07 -38.45
C ALA A 150 -30.99 38.66 -37.92
N PRO A 151 -31.67 38.57 -36.76
CA PRO A 151 -31.68 37.36 -35.93
C PRO A 151 -32.85 36.42 -36.24
N SER A 152 -32.60 35.12 -36.23
CA SER A 152 -33.67 34.10 -36.22
C SER A 152 -33.37 32.92 -35.31
N SER A 153 -34.35 32.62 -34.47
CA SER A 153 -34.68 31.34 -33.82
C SER A 153 -33.69 30.73 -32.83
N SER A 154 -33.89 31.11 -31.57
CA SER A 154 -33.47 30.41 -30.36
C SER A 154 -34.31 29.15 -30.11
N SER A 155 -33.74 27.97 -30.38
CA SER A 155 -34.25 26.68 -29.87
C SER A 155 -33.24 25.57 -30.14
N SER A 156 -32.03 25.68 -29.57
CA SER A 156 -31.01 24.62 -29.62
C SER A 156 -29.95 24.84 -28.52
N SER A 157 -30.38 24.92 -27.25
CA SER A 157 -29.44 25.10 -26.13
C SER A 157 -29.62 24.11 -24.97
N THR A 158 -30.60 23.22 -25.03
CA THR A 158 -30.82 22.21 -23.97
C THR A 158 -30.05 20.91 -24.22
N VAL A 159 -29.94 20.47 -25.48
CA VAL A 159 -29.25 19.20 -25.82
C VAL A 159 -27.73 19.30 -25.59
N ALA A 160 -27.12 20.45 -25.89
CA ALA A 160 -25.69 20.67 -25.65
C ALA A 160 -25.33 20.74 -24.15
N ALA A 161 -26.26 21.20 -23.31
CA ALA A 161 -26.04 21.25 -21.86
C ALA A 161 -26.18 19.87 -21.21
N GLU A 162 -27.11 19.03 -21.69
CA GLU A 162 -27.27 17.65 -21.21
C GLU A 162 -26.12 16.75 -21.67
N GLU A 163 -25.62 16.89 -22.91
CA GLU A 163 -24.43 16.16 -23.38
C GLU A 163 -23.14 16.60 -22.67
N GLU A 164 -22.98 17.87 -22.31
CA GLU A 164 -21.84 18.34 -21.48
C GLU A 164 -21.90 17.83 -20.03
N GLU A 165 -23.10 17.69 -19.45
CA GLU A 165 -23.28 17.20 -18.08
C GLU A 165 -23.04 15.68 -17.97
N GLU A 166 -23.43 14.90 -18.98
CA GLU A 166 -23.19 13.45 -19.03
C GLU A 166 -21.69 13.12 -19.20
N ASP A 167 -20.96 13.87 -20.04
CA ASP A 167 -19.49 13.74 -20.21
C ASP A 167 -18.73 14.18 -18.95
N ALA A 168 -19.22 15.19 -18.22
CA ALA A 168 -18.63 15.63 -16.96
C ALA A 168 -18.73 14.57 -15.85
N SER A 169 -19.78 13.75 -15.84
CA SER A 169 -19.95 12.66 -14.86
C SER A 169 -18.90 11.54 -15.03
N HIS A 170 -18.48 11.29 -16.27
CA HIS A 170 -17.50 10.24 -16.61
C HIS A 170 -16.07 10.68 -16.31
N ARG A 171 -15.82 11.99 -16.25
CA ARG A 171 -14.49 12.56 -16.03
C ARG A 171 -13.91 12.30 -14.63
N HIS A 172 -14.70 11.91 -13.63
CA HIS A 172 -14.21 11.68 -12.26
C HIS A 172 -14.46 10.25 -11.76
N CYS A 173 -14.65 9.32 -12.70
CA CYS A 173 -14.87 7.91 -12.40
C CYS A 173 -13.57 7.12 -12.46
N PHE A 174 -13.26 6.39 -11.38
CA PHE A 174 -12.15 5.45 -11.34
C PHE A 174 -12.33 4.24 -12.28
N GLY A 175 -13.53 4.06 -12.84
CA GLY A 175 -13.86 2.95 -13.73
C GLY A 175 -13.90 1.62 -12.99
N ASP A 176 -13.40 0.58 -13.64
CA ASP A 176 -13.17 -0.73 -13.03
C ASP A 176 -11.82 -0.74 -12.31
N VAL A 177 -11.84 -0.96 -10.99
CA VAL A 177 -10.69 -0.83 -10.10
C VAL A 177 -10.14 -2.20 -9.72
N LEU A 178 -8.82 -2.36 -9.82
CA LEU A 178 -8.10 -3.49 -9.23
C LEU A 178 -7.38 -3.03 -7.97
N ASP A 179 -7.79 -3.56 -6.82
CA ASP A 179 -7.02 -3.49 -5.57
C ASP A 179 -6.07 -4.69 -5.51
N ALA A 180 -4.81 -4.45 -5.89
CA ALA A 180 -3.84 -5.51 -6.16
C ALA A 180 -3.30 -6.20 -4.89
N GLY A 181 -3.54 -5.64 -3.71
CA GLY A 181 -3.05 -6.15 -2.43
C GLY A 181 -4.01 -5.81 -1.31
N THR A 182 -5.22 -6.36 -1.36
CA THR A 182 -6.34 -5.86 -0.57
C THR A 182 -6.17 -6.04 0.93
N GLY A 183 -6.59 -5.02 1.67
CA GLY A 183 -6.72 -5.01 3.11
C GLY A 183 -7.90 -4.15 3.56
N SER A 184 -8.12 -4.09 4.87
CA SER A 184 -9.24 -3.33 5.45
C SER A 184 -9.21 -1.83 5.13
N HIS A 185 -8.03 -1.23 4.86
CA HIS A 185 -7.93 0.20 4.58
C HIS A 185 -8.39 0.54 3.17
N SER A 186 -7.80 -0.09 2.14
CA SER A 186 -8.21 0.06 0.75
C SER A 186 -9.68 -0.28 0.56
N LEU A 187 -10.19 -1.32 1.21
CA LEU A 187 -11.61 -1.71 1.13
C LEU A 187 -12.56 -0.63 1.69
N ARG A 188 -12.23 -0.05 2.85
CA ARG A 188 -13.04 1.05 3.41
C ARG A 188 -12.97 2.33 2.57
N TRP A 189 -11.83 2.59 1.92
CA TRP A 189 -11.72 3.67 0.95
C TRP A 189 -12.60 3.39 -0.28
N MET A 190 -12.55 2.20 -0.87
CA MET A 190 -13.43 1.85 -1.99
C MET A 190 -14.91 1.98 -1.60
N ALA A 191 -15.28 1.55 -0.39
CA ALA A 191 -16.63 1.76 0.13
C ALA A 191 -17.00 3.26 0.24
N SER A 192 -16.07 4.13 0.67
CA SER A 192 -16.32 5.57 0.73
C SER A 192 -16.50 6.22 -0.65
N VAL A 193 -15.88 5.66 -1.70
CA VAL A 193 -16.07 6.08 -3.09
C VAL A 193 -17.39 5.54 -3.66
N LEU A 194 -17.71 4.26 -3.44
CA LEU A 194 -18.96 3.64 -3.93
C LEU A 194 -20.22 4.27 -3.30
N HIS A 195 -20.11 4.70 -2.04
CA HIS A 195 -21.19 5.31 -1.27
C HIS A 195 -21.14 6.84 -1.25
N ARG A 196 -20.33 7.47 -2.12
CA ARG A 196 -20.02 8.91 -2.05
C ARG A 196 -21.27 9.77 -2.10
N ASP A 197 -22.22 9.47 -2.97
CA ASP A 197 -23.46 10.25 -3.11
C ASP A 197 -24.32 10.20 -1.84
N GLY A 198 -24.51 9.00 -1.28
CA GLY A 198 -25.26 8.81 -0.03
C GLY A 198 -24.59 9.50 1.17
N LEU A 199 -23.26 9.49 1.22
CA LEU A 199 -22.50 10.20 2.25
C LEU A 199 -22.67 11.72 2.14
N MET A 200 -22.57 12.27 0.92
CA MET A 200 -22.73 13.72 0.70
C MET A 200 -24.14 14.19 1.05
N GLU A 201 -25.16 13.37 0.79
CA GLU A 201 -26.54 13.69 1.18
C GLU A 201 -26.73 13.64 2.71
N SER A 202 -26.13 12.68 3.39
CA SER A 202 -26.17 12.60 4.87
C SER A 202 -25.48 13.81 5.53
N ILE A 203 -24.34 14.25 5.00
CA ILE A 203 -23.63 15.45 5.48
C ILE A 203 -24.49 16.71 5.32
N ARG A 204 -25.22 16.83 4.20
CA ARG A 204 -26.15 17.95 3.97
C ARG A 204 -27.35 17.90 4.93
N ALA A 205 -27.93 16.71 5.12
CA ALA A 205 -29.12 16.53 5.95
C ALA A 205 -28.86 16.75 7.45
N THR A 206 -27.65 16.46 7.93
CA THR A 206 -27.28 16.63 9.35
C THR A 206 -27.03 18.08 9.75
N GLY A 207 -27.08 19.03 8.81
CA GLY A 207 -27.18 20.46 9.09
C GLY A 207 -26.05 21.02 9.96
N GLY A 208 -24.88 20.37 9.99
CA GLY A 208 -23.73 20.89 10.71
C GLY A 208 -23.44 22.29 10.20
N ASP A 209 -23.45 23.29 11.10
CA ASP A 209 -23.24 24.71 10.81
C ASP A 209 -22.31 24.85 9.62
N ALA A 210 -22.86 25.31 8.49
CA ALA A 210 -22.13 25.38 7.23
C ALA A 210 -20.79 26.06 7.54
N PRO A 211 -19.65 25.36 7.38
CA PRO A 211 -18.37 25.92 7.76
C PRO A 211 -18.22 27.20 6.96
N SER A 212 -18.05 28.32 7.66
CA SER A 212 -17.97 29.68 7.12
C SER A 212 -17.44 29.67 5.68
N SER A 213 -18.26 30.17 4.74
CA SER A 213 -18.08 30.34 3.28
C SER A 213 -16.72 29.98 2.66
N ASP A 214 -15.60 30.40 3.25
CA ASP A 214 -14.23 30.12 2.78
C ASP A 214 -13.78 28.65 2.96
N TYR A 215 -14.45 27.86 3.81
CA TYR A 215 -14.08 26.45 4.10
C TYR A 215 -14.94 25.41 3.37
N ALA A 216 -16.11 25.80 2.83
CA ALA A 216 -16.98 24.93 2.05
C ALA A 216 -16.34 24.50 0.70
N ALA A 217 -15.23 25.16 0.30
CA ALA A 217 -14.42 24.82 -0.85
C ALA A 217 -13.36 23.73 -0.60
N ALA A 218 -13.20 23.20 0.63
CA ALA A 218 -12.50 21.93 0.86
C ALA A 218 -13.42 20.76 0.46
N VAL A 219 -13.86 20.80 -0.80
CA VAL A 219 -14.85 19.92 -1.41
C VAL A 219 -14.27 18.51 -1.42
N VAL A 220 -14.93 17.61 -0.69
CA VAL A 220 -14.75 16.18 -0.87
C VAL A 220 -14.91 15.90 -2.37
N PRO A 221 -13.89 15.41 -3.08
CA PRO A 221 -13.97 15.22 -4.52
C PRO A 221 -15.18 14.35 -4.87
N ARG A 222 -15.98 14.80 -5.83
CA ARG A 222 -17.04 13.97 -6.41
C ARG A 222 -16.38 12.96 -7.33
N VAL A 223 -16.04 11.81 -6.75
CA VAL A 223 -15.47 10.66 -7.45
C VAL A 223 -16.43 9.50 -7.38
N SER A 224 -16.40 8.65 -8.40
CA SER A 224 -17.21 7.43 -8.47
C SER A 224 -16.35 6.23 -8.89
N MET A 225 -16.90 5.04 -8.71
CA MET A 225 -16.27 3.77 -9.08
C MET A 225 -17.35 2.85 -9.66
N ARG A 226 -17.03 2.17 -10.76
CA ARG A 226 -17.98 1.25 -11.42
C ARG A 226 -18.04 -0.08 -10.68
N SER A 227 -16.88 -0.72 -10.55
CA SER A 227 -16.71 -1.99 -9.86
C SER A 227 -15.31 -2.12 -9.27
N TYR A 228 -15.10 -3.13 -8.42
CA TYR A 228 -13.77 -3.48 -7.95
C TYR A 228 -13.46 -4.98 -8.06
N THR A 229 -12.18 -5.31 -8.21
CA THR A 229 -11.61 -6.64 -7.98
C THR A 229 -10.51 -6.49 -6.93
N ALA A 230 -10.62 -7.24 -5.83
CA ALA A 230 -9.68 -7.17 -4.72
C ALA A 230 -8.89 -8.50 -4.59
N ILE A 231 -7.56 -8.43 -4.60
CA ILE A 231 -6.68 -9.61 -4.57
C ILE A 231 -6.00 -9.76 -3.22
N THR A 232 -6.02 -10.96 -2.65
CA THR A 232 -5.17 -11.31 -1.51
C THR A 232 -4.61 -12.72 -1.62
N ALA A 233 -3.37 -12.91 -1.17
CA ALA A 233 -2.74 -14.23 -1.08
C ALA A 233 -2.93 -14.89 0.30
N ASP A 234 -3.56 -14.20 1.26
CA ASP A 234 -3.75 -14.67 2.63
C ASP A 234 -5.22 -15.04 2.88
N GLU A 235 -5.47 -16.31 3.21
CA GLU A 235 -6.83 -16.81 3.43
C GLU A 235 -7.53 -16.16 4.64
N ASN A 236 -6.79 -15.80 5.70
CA ASN A 236 -7.39 -15.12 6.85
C ASN A 236 -7.75 -13.68 6.48
N MET A 237 -6.92 -13.01 5.69
CA MET A 237 -7.21 -11.70 5.13
C MET A 237 -8.44 -11.79 4.23
N ARG A 238 -8.52 -12.78 3.33
CA ARG A 238 -9.68 -12.99 2.46
C ARG A 238 -10.99 -13.06 3.25
N ARG A 239 -11.03 -13.85 4.33
CA ARG A 239 -12.22 -13.94 5.19
C ARG A 239 -12.56 -12.59 5.82
N ARG A 240 -11.56 -11.90 6.40
CA ARG A 240 -11.76 -10.59 7.03
C ARG A 240 -12.28 -9.54 6.04
N VAL A 241 -11.68 -9.44 4.85
CA VAL A 241 -12.11 -8.46 3.84
C VAL A 241 -13.47 -8.83 3.24
N TYR A 242 -13.80 -10.12 3.15
CA TYR A 242 -15.13 -10.57 2.74
C TYR A 242 -16.21 -10.19 3.74
N ASP A 243 -15.99 -10.46 5.03
CA ASP A 243 -16.92 -10.08 6.09
C ASP A 243 -17.06 -8.55 6.16
N GLU A 244 -15.95 -7.81 6.04
CA GLU A 244 -15.96 -6.36 6.02
C GLU A 244 -16.67 -5.78 4.79
N ALA A 245 -16.53 -6.37 3.60
CA ALA A 245 -17.26 -5.95 2.40
C ALA A 245 -18.78 -6.14 2.56
N ARG A 246 -19.21 -7.15 3.33
CA ARG A 246 -20.63 -7.36 3.66
C ARG A 246 -21.12 -6.34 4.66
N GLU A 247 -20.34 -6.07 5.70
CA GLU A 247 -20.66 -5.05 6.70
C GLU A 247 -20.72 -3.63 6.11
N LEU A 248 -19.95 -3.37 5.05
CA LEU A 248 -19.92 -2.10 4.34
C LEU A 248 -20.94 -1.99 3.19
N ASP A 249 -21.77 -3.02 2.96
CA ASP A 249 -22.76 -3.09 1.89
C ASP A 249 -22.16 -2.81 0.49
N ILE A 250 -21.02 -3.43 0.19
CA ILE A 250 -20.34 -3.34 -1.12
C ILE A 250 -20.02 -4.71 -1.74
N SER A 251 -20.61 -5.78 -1.21
CA SER A 251 -20.32 -7.16 -1.68
C SER A 251 -20.87 -7.46 -3.07
N ASP A 252 -21.86 -6.72 -3.53
CA ASP A 252 -22.46 -6.81 -4.87
C ASP A 252 -21.80 -5.86 -5.88
N ARG A 253 -20.86 -5.01 -5.44
CA ARG A 253 -20.16 -4.01 -6.26
C ARG A 253 -18.81 -4.50 -6.79
N GLY A 254 -18.39 -5.69 -6.43
CA GLY A 254 -17.11 -6.23 -6.82
C GLY A 254 -16.88 -7.64 -6.31
N GLU A 255 -15.65 -8.11 -6.42
CA GLU A 255 -15.27 -9.45 -5.98
C GLU A 255 -13.94 -9.47 -5.24
N ILE A 256 -13.77 -10.47 -4.37
CA ILE A 256 -12.53 -10.71 -3.63
C ILE A 256 -11.98 -12.06 -4.07
N ILE A 257 -10.79 -12.06 -4.67
CA ILE A 257 -10.13 -13.22 -5.24
C ILE A 257 -8.94 -13.61 -4.36
N MET A 258 -8.85 -14.90 -4.04
CA MET A 258 -7.62 -15.48 -3.51
C MET A 258 -6.65 -15.71 -4.67
N GLY A 259 -5.48 -15.08 -4.64
CA GLY A 259 -4.52 -15.19 -5.74
C GLY A 259 -3.12 -14.77 -5.33
N ASN A 260 -2.13 -15.38 -5.98
CA ASN A 260 -0.72 -15.02 -5.85
C ASN A 260 -0.24 -14.43 -7.17
N TRP A 261 0.46 -13.30 -7.14
CA TRP A 261 0.92 -12.60 -8.35
C TRP A 261 1.94 -13.36 -9.21
N THR A 262 2.51 -14.45 -8.68
CA THR A 262 3.36 -15.37 -9.45
C THR A 262 2.55 -16.34 -10.33
N ASP A 263 1.24 -16.41 -10.16
CA ASP A 263 0.36 -17.19 -11.01
C ASP A 263 0.06 -16.43 -12.32
N GLU A 264 0.60 -16.93 -13.43
CA GLU A 264 0.40 -16.38 -14.78
C GLU A 264 -1.04 -16.50 -15.30
N THR A 265 -1.90 -17.26 -14.62
CA THR A 265 -3.32 -17.39 -14.96
C THR A 265 -4.19 -16.40 -14.21
N LEU A 266 -3.70 -15.85 -13.09
CA LEU A 266 -4.43 -14.87 -12.27
C LEU A 266 -4.83 -13.68 -13.14
N LEU A 267 -6.14 -13.39 -13.20
CA LEU A 267 -6.72 -12.28 -13.96
C LEU A 267 -6.46 -12.29 -15.48
N ARG A 268 -6.07 -13.43 -16.07
CA ARG A 268 -5.78 -13.52 -17.51
C ARG A 268 -6.91 -12.92 -18.36
N GLY A 269 -6.54 -12.00 -19.26
CA GLY A 269 -7.47 -11.35 -20.19
C GLY A 269 -8.34 -10.24 -19.56
N ARG A 270 -8.14 -9.91 -18.28
CA ARG A 270 -8.85 -8.82 -17.60
C ARG A 270 -8.03 -7.54 -17.63
N TYR A 271 -8.74 -6.43 -17.78
CA TYR A 271 -8.18 -5.08 -17.82
C TYR A 271 -8.95 -4.17 -16.88
N TYR A 272 -8.25 -3.17 -16.35
CA TYR A 272 -8.77 -2.23 -15.37
C TYR A 272 -8.40 -0.80 -15.75
N ASP A 273 -9.31 0.13 -15.48
CA ASP A 273 -9.08 1.56 -15.70
C ASP A 273 -8.13 2.12 -14.63
N THR A 274 -8.23 1.57 -13.41
CA THR A 274 -7.42 1.96 -12.27
C THR A 274 -6.85 0.73 -11.57
N ILE A 275 -5.55 0.77 -11.23
CA ILE A 275 -4.91 -0.20 -10.35
C ILE A 275 -4.41 0.51 -9.09
N LEU A 276 -4.87 0.05 -7.93
CA LEU A 276 -4.34 0.44 -6.63
C LEU A 276 -3.34 -0.60 -6.14
N VAL A 277 -2.13 -0.14 -5.79
CA VAL A 277 -1.03 -0.95 -5.28
C VAL A 277 -0.70 -0.44 -3.87
N ASP A 278 -1.58 -0.76 -2.92
CA ASP A 278 -1.51 -0.27 -1.54
C ASP A 278 -0.60 -1.15 -0.65
N TYR A 279 0.63 -0.71 -0.39
CA TYR A 279 1.67 -1.46 0.35
C TYR A 279 1.96 -2.87 -0.17
N LEU A 280 1.51 -3.20 -1.39
CA LEU A 280 1.65 -4.54 -1.96
C LEU A 280 3.11 -4.91 -2.16
N ILE A 281 3.93 -4.00 -2.70
CA ILE A 281 5.31 -4.33 -3.12
C ILE A 281 6.15 -4.80 -1.93
N GLY A 282 5.99 -4.17 -0.77
CA GLY A 282 6.64 -4.64 0.45
C GLY A 282 6.10 -5.96 0.96
N ALA A 283 4.80 -6.21 0.76
CA ALA A 283 4.13 -7.44 1.20
C ALA A 283 4.52 -8.65 0.35
N ILE A 284 4.88 -8.44 -0.92
CA ILE A 284 5.26 -9.52 -1.85
C ILE A 284 6.37 -10.41 -1.28
N ASP A 285 7.33 -9.90 -0.50
CA ASP A 285 8.40 -10.76 0.04
C ASP A 285 7.88 -11.88 0.97
N GLY A 286 6.73 -11.65 1.61
CA GLY A 286 6.09 -12.63 2.48
C GLY A 286 5.33 -13.73 1.74
N PHE A 287 4.87 -13.47 0.51
CA PHE A 287 3.98 -14.37 -0.24
C PHE A 287 4.63 -14.92 -1.52
N SER A 288 5.53 -14.17 -2.13
CA SER A 288 6.17 -14.44 -3.41
C SER A 288 7.61 -13.91 -3.40
N PRO A 289 8.53 -14.55 -2.65
CA PRO A 289 9.90 -14.08 -2.54
C PRO A 289 10.56 -13.89 -3.91
N TYR A 290 11.31 -12.79 -4.06
CA TYR A 290 12.05 -12.42 -5.27
C TYR A 290 11.20 -12.02 -6.49
N PHE A 291 9.91 -11.71 -6.31
CA PHE A 291 9.01 -11.28 -7.39
C PHE A 291 8.77 -9.76 -7.43
N GLN A 292 9.38 -8.99 -6.52
CA GLN A 292 9.06 -7.57 -6.33
C GLN A 292 9.42 -6.71 -7.55
N ASP A 293 10.52 -7.02 -8.20
CA ASP A 293 10.98 -6.35 -9.42
C ASP A 293 10.08 -6.61 -10.64
N MET A 294 9.45 -7.78 -10.68
CA MET A 294 8.50 -8.18 -11.74
C MET A 294 7.06 -7.73 -11.49
N ALA A 295 6.69 -7.46 -10.23
CA ALA A 295 5.32 -7.18 -9.83
C ALA A 295 4.68 -6.00 -10.60
N LEU A 296 5.41 -4.90 -10.75
CA LEU A 296 4.89 -3.70 -11.44
C LEU A 296 4.69 -3.96 -12.95
N SER A 297 5.58 -4.73 -13.59
CA SER A 297 5.41 -5.15 -14.98
C SER A 297 4.17 -6.02 -15.13
N ARG A 298 4.02 -7.02 -14.25
CA ARG A 298 2.87 -7.92 -14.24
C ARG A 298 1.54 -7.17 -14.05
N LEU A 299 1.51 -6.19 -13.15
CA LEU A 299 0.34 -5.34 -12.93
C LEU A 299 0.04 -4.44 -14.13
N GLY A 300 1.09 -3.88 -14.77
CA GLY A 300 0.96 -3.03 -15.95
C GLY A 300 0.29 -3.73 -17.15
N GLU A 301 0.37 -5.06 -17.26
CA GLU A 301 -0.34 -5.85 -18.27
C GLU A 301 -1.86 -5.76 -18.12
N HIS A 302 -2.36 -5.64 -16.88
CA HIS A 302 -3.77 -5.52 -16.56
C HIS A 302 -4.29 -4.08 -16.61
N LEU A 303 -3.41 -3.10 -16.77
CA LEU A 303 -3.83 -1.71 -16.88
C LEU A 303 -4.31 -1.43 -18.30
N ALA A 304 -5.52 -0.87 -18.45
CA ALA A 304 -6.05 -0.46 -19.75
C ALA A 304 -5.16 0.65 -20.37
N PRO A 305 -5.10 0.80 -21.71
CA PRO A 305 -4.41 1.94 -22.32
C PRO A 305 -4.98 3.28 -21.83
N GLY A 306 -4.13 4.18 -21.35
CA GLY A 306 -4.57 5.39 -20.66
C GLY A 306 -5.13 5.14 -19.25
N GLY A 307 -5.03 3.93 -18.71
CA GLY A 307 -5.38 3.62 -17.33
C GLY A 307 -4.33 4.14 -16.36
N ARG A 308 -4.69 4.28 -15.08
CA ARG A 308 -3.82 4.81 -14.04
C ARG A 308 -3.49 3.79 -12.95
N MET A 309 -2.24 3.78 -12.51
CA MET A 309 -1.77 3.02 -11.36
C MET A 309 -1.39 3.96 -10.22
N TYR A 310 -1.84 3.65 -9.01
CA TYR A 310 -1.47 4.36 -7.79
C TYR A 310 -0.67 3.42 -6.90
N VAL A 311 0.61 3.72 -6.72
CA VAL A 311 1.51 2.92 -5.87
C VAL A 311 1.72 3.63 -4.55
N ILE A 312 1.24 3.02 -3.47
CA ILE A 312 1.43 3.49 -2.11
C ILE A 312 2.47 2.60 -1.43
N GLY A 313 3.46 3.19 -0.79
CA GLY A 313 4.47 2.44 -0.05
C GLY A 313 5.20 3.28 0.97
N LEU A 314 6.16 2.66 1.64
CA LEU A 314 6.90 3.24 2.75
C LEU A 314 8.38 3.36 2.37
N GLN A 315 8.98 4.52 2.63
CA GLN A 315 10.44 4.66 2.53
C GLN A 315 11.11 3.79 3.61
N PRO A 316 12.11 2.95 3.25
CA PRO A 316 12.85 2.16 4.23
C PRO A 316 13.40 3.01 5.37
N VAL A 317 13.20 2.52 6.60
CA VAL A 317 13.77 3.15 7.80
C VAL A 317 15.29 3.05 7.72
N PRO A 318 16.03 4.16 7.85
CA PRO A 318 17.49 4.14 7.79
C PRO A 318 18.09 3.39 8.99
N ASP A 319 19.30 2.85 8.83
CA ASP A 319 20.01 2.12 9.88
C ASP A 319 20.31 2.97 11.13
N ASN A 320 20.46 4.27 10.94
CA ASN A 320 20.63 5.27 11.99
C ASN A 320 20.30 6.67 11.48
N VAL A 321 19.98 7.55 12.41
CA VAL A 321 19.90 9.00 12.19
C VAL A 321 20.49 9.74 13.39
N THR A 322 20.76 11.03 13.25
CA THR A 322 21.13 11.90 14.37
C THR A 322 19.91 12.31 15.18
N GLY A 323 20.06 12.44 16.50
CA GLY A 323 19.00 12.90 17.42
C GLY A 323 17.99 11.82 17.81
N ASP A 324 16.91 12.24 18.48
CA ASP A 324 15.99 11.33 19.19
C ASP A 324 15.29 10.33 18.27
N ALA A 325 15.10 10.68 16.99
CA ALA A 325 14.46 9.78 16.02
C ALA A 325 15.23 8.46 15.84
N ASN A 326 16.51 8.41 16.22
CA ASN A 326 17.34 7.22 16.17
C ASN A 326 16.81 6.08 17.07
N VAL A 327 15.99 6.38 18.08
CA VAL A 327 15.32 5.35 18.89
C VAL A 327 14.51 4.40 18.01
N PHE A 328 13.85 4.92 16.97
CA PHE A 328 13.02 4.10 16.08
C PHE A 328 13.86 3.27 15.10
N CYS A 329 15.00 3.80 14.64
CA CYS A 329 16.02 3.02 13.92
C CYS A 329 16.52 1.84 14.78
N LYS A 330 16.81 2.06 16.07
CA LYS A 330 17.20 0.98 16.98
C LYS A 330 16.09 -0.05 17.14
N ILE A 331 14.84 0.38 17.34
CA ILE A 331 13.67 -0.50 17.48
C ILE A 331 13.50 -1.39 16.26
N THR A 332 13.54 -0.82 15.04
CA THR A 332 13.37 -1.59 13.81
C THR A 332 14.47 -2.63 13.61
N ARG A 333 15.74 -2.27 13.83
CA ARG A 333 16.87 -3.22 13.78
C ARG A 333 16.74 -4.34 14.81
N VAL A 334 16.40 -4.02 16.06
CA VAL A 334 16.25 -5.03 17.12
C VAL A 334 15.06 -5.93 16.86
N ARG A 335 13.93 -5.38 16.39
CA ARG A 335 12.76 -6.14 15.93
C ARG A 335 13.17 -7.13 14.83
N ASP A 336 13.90 -6.67 13.83
CA ASP A 336 14.30 -7.49 12.70
C ASP A 336 15.31 -8.56 13.10
N ALA A 337 16.26 -8.24 13.98
CA ALA A 337 17.13 -9.23 14.60
C ALA A 337 16.34 -10.31 15.35
N CYS A 338 15.28 -9.94 16.08
CA CYS A 338 14.40 -10.90 16.75
C CYS A 338 13.66 -11.80 15.75
N ILE A 339 13.18 -11.24 14.64
CA ILE A 339 12.51 -12.00 13.58
C ILE A 339 13.47 -13.02 12.96
N LEU A 340 14.69 -12.61 12.63
CA LEU A 340 15.72 -13.48 12.06
C LEU A 340 16.16 -14.59 13.03
N LEU A 341 16.37 -14.25 14.31
CA LEU A 341 16.72 -15.23 15.36
C LEU A 341 15.62 -16.27 15.61
N ALA A 342 14.36 -15.92 15.31
CA ALA A 342 13.24 -16.83 15.34
C ALA A 342 13.09 -17.69 14.07
N GLY A 343 14.02 -17.58 13.10
CA GLY A 343 13.94 -18.30 11.82
C GLY A 343 12.83 -17.77 10.89
N HIS A 344 12.36 -16.55 11.12
CA HIS A 344 11.32 -15.91 10.31
C HIS A 344 11.92 -14.89 9.33
N ARG A 345 11.13 -14.49 8.34
CA ARG A 345 11.50 -13.48 7.34
C ARG A 345 11.03 -12.09 7.77
N CYS A 346 11.91 -11.10 7.62
CA CYS A 346 11.57 -9.68 7.83
C CYS A 346 10.75 -9.15 6.66
N TYR A 347 9.86 -8.21 6.96
CA TYR A 347 9.22 -7.39 5.93
C TYR A 347 10.27 -6.49 5.28
N ARG A 348 10.10 -6.17 3.99
CA ARG A 348 11.01 -5.29 3.26
C ARG A 348 10.23 -4.18 2.60
N GLU A 349 10.64 -2.96 2.87
CA GLU A 349 10.17 -1.78 2.16
C GLU A 349 11.12 -1.44 1.01
N TYR A 350 10.63 -0.69 0.03
CA TYR A 350 11.40 -0.33 -1.16
C TYR A 350 11.52 1.19 -1.28
N PRO A 351 12.73 1.73 -1.55
CA PRO A 351 12.90 3.16 -1.74
C PRO A 351 12.03 3.73 -2.87
N LEU A 352 11.58 4.96 -2.71
CA LEU A 352 10.78 5.67 -3.72
C LEU A 352 11.46 5.68 -5.10
N ASP A 353 12.76 5.98 -5.16
CA ASP A 353 13.52 6.01 -6.42
C ASP A 353 13.62 4.64 -7.09
N TRP A 354 13.60 3.56 -6.30
CA TRP A 354 13.53 2.20 -6.82
C TRP A 354 12.15 1.95 -7.45
N ILE A 355 11.07 2.34 -6.78
CA ILE A 355 9.70 2.18 -7.29
C ILE A 355 9.51 2.93 -8.61
N GLU A 356 9.88 4.21 -8.68
CA GLU A 356 9.73 4.99 -9.92
C GLU A 356 10.50 4.39 -11.10
N ARG A 357 11.70 3.86 -10.85
CA ARG A 357 12.51 3.20 -11.88
C ARG A 357 11.82 1.94 -12.40
N HIS A 358 11.27 1.12 -11.51
CA HIS A 358 10.57 -0.11 -11.90
C HIS A 358 9.23 0.16 -12.58
N ILE A 359 8.53 1.26 -12.23
CA ILE A 359 7.36 1.74 -12.97
C ILE A 359 7.74 2.07 -14.42
N ARG A 360 8.82 2.83 -14.63
CA ARG A 360 9.29 3.16 -15.98
C ARG A 360 9.74 1.92 -16.76
N MET A 361 10.41 0.98 -16.10
CA MET A 361 10.79 -0.31 -16.70
C MET A 361 9.57 -1.17 -17.09
N ALA A 362 8.45 -1.01 -16.40
CA ALA A 362 7.17 -1.63 -16.76
C ALA A 362 6.45 -0.95 -17.94
N GLY A 363 7.07 0.07 -18.57
CA GLY A 363 6.49 0.79 -19.70
C GLY A 363 5.39 1.78 -19.30
N LEU A 364 5.38 2.23 -18.05
CA LEU A 364 4.42 3.21 -17.53
C LEU A 364 5.11 4.57 -17.33
N ASP A 365 4.36 5.65 -17.54
CA ASP A 365 4.81 7.01 -17.31
C ASP A 365 4.57 7.41 -15.86
N VAL A 366 5.61 7.85 -15.14
CA VAL A 366 5.46 8.46 -13.82
C VAL A 366 4.96 9.89 -13.99
N ILE A 367 3.73 10.17 -13.53
CA ILE A 367 3.06 11.46 -13.71
C ILE A 367 3.32 12.39 -12.53
N GLU A 368 3.13 11.88 -11.31
CA GLU A 368 3.23 12.66 -10.09
C GLU A 368 3.73 11.79 -8.94
N THR A 369 4.37 12.41 -7.95
CA THR A 369 4.83 11.72 -6.75
C THR A 369 4.66 12.64 -5.54
N LYS A 370 4.17 12.07 -4.44
CA LYS A 370 3.98 12.79 -3.18
C LYS A 370 4.47 11.97 -2.00
N THR A 371 5.07 12.64 -1.03
CA THR A 371 5.56 12.04 0.22
C THR A 371 4.80 12.59 1.43
N TYR A 372 4.63 11.75 2.44
CA TYR A 372 3.91 12.02 3.67
C TYR A 372 4.78 11.67 4.88
N PRO A 373 5.28 12.65 5.64
CA PRO A 373 6.14 12.39 6.79
C PRO A 373 5.43 11.53 7.83
N ILE A 374 6.10 10.50 8.33
CA ILE A 374 5.52 9.61 9.33
C ILE A 374 5.85 10.13 10.72
N ARG A 375 4.84 10.13 11.58
CA ARG A 375 4.95 10.55 12.97
C ARG A 375 4.72 9.35 13.88
N TYR A 376 5.71 9.05 14.70
CA TYR A 376 5.66 7.95 15.66
C TYR A 376 5.42 8.49 17.07
N ASP A 377 4.35 8.04 17.69
CA ASP A 377 4.15 8.17 19.14
C ASP A 377 4.66 6.92 19.87
N HIS A 378 4.72 7.00 21.21
CA HIS A 378 5.16 5.89 22.05
C HIS A 378 4.36 4.61 21.79
N ALA A 379 3.03 4.71 21.67
CA ALA A 379 2.17 3.55 21.42
C ALA A 379 2.53 2.85 20.10
N THR A 380 2.86 3.60 19.06
CA THR A 380 3.29 3.07 17.76
C THR A 380 4.64 2.37 17.87
N MET A 381 5.58 2.93 18.63
CA MET A 381 6.88 2.29 18.89
C MET A 381 6.72 0.99 19.68
N VAL A 382 5.88 0.99 20.72
CA VAL A 382 5.58 -0.20 21.53
C VAL A 382 4.98 -1.32 20.70
N ARG A 383 4.12 -1.01 19.72
CA ARG A 383 3.63 -2.04 18.77
C ARG A 383 4.78 -2.72 18.02
N GLN A 384 5.79 -1.98 17.56
CA GLN A 384 6.96 -2.55 16.89
C GLN A 384 7.85 -3.35 17.85
N ILE A 385 8.03 -2.88 19.09
CA ILE A 385 8.76 -3.60 20.15
C ILE A 385 8.07 -4.94 20.46
N ASN A 386 6.74 -4.94 20.53
CA ASN A 386 5.95 -6.14 20.81
C ASN A 386 6.01 -7.17 19.67
N VAL A 387 6.22 -6.74 18.42
CA VAL A 387 6.57 -7.67 17.34
C VAL A 387 7.83 -8.42 17.70
N GLY A 388 8.90 -7.73 18.14
CA GLY A 388 10.13 -8.36 18.63
C GLY A 388 9.89 -9.31 19.81
N ARG A 389 9.15 -8.87 20.84
CA ARG A 389 8.83 -9.70 22.01
C ARG A 389 8.10 -10.98 21.66
N SER A 390 7.17 -10.91 20.70
CA SER A 390 6.41 -12.08 20.24
C SER A 390 7.30 -13.19 19.66
N LYS A 391 8.54 -12.85 19.25
CA LYS A 391 9.50 -13.78 18.64
C LYS A 391 10.41 -14.47 19.65
N LEU A 392 10.55 -13.95 20.87
CA LEU A 392 11.50 -14.47 21.87
C LEU A 392 11.27 -15.96 22.19
N LYS A 393 10.02 -16.45 22.15
CA LYS A 393 9.68 -17.86 22.40
C LYS A 393 10.20 -18.83 21.34
N PHE A 394 10.63 -18.34 20.18
CA PHE A 394 11.17 -19.13 19.06
C PHE A 394 12.69 -19.08 18.98
N PHE A 395 13.36 -18.39 19.91
CA PHE A 395 14.82 -18.29 19.88
C PHE A 395 15.49 -19.63 20.21
N PRO A 396 16.71 -19.87 19.70
CA PRO A 396 17.43 -21.13 19.91
C PRO A 396 17.90 -21.34 21.36
N SER A 397 17.98 -20.27 22.16
CA SER A 397 18.42 -20.32 23.56
C SER A 397 17.63 -19.35 24.43
N ARG A 398 17.23 -19.81 25.62
CA ARG A 398 16.60 -18.99 26.65
C ARG A 398 17.50 -17.85 27.13
N GLY A 399 18.82 -18.06 27.14
CA GLY A 399 19.78 -17.02 27.49
C GLY A 399 19.72 -15.84 26.52
N ILE A 400 19.79 -16.13 25.22
CA ILE A 400 19.68 -15.11 24.16
C ILE A 400 18.32 -14.41 24.23
N ALA A 401 17.24 -15.17 24.41
CA ALA A 401 15.90 -14.61 24.54
C ALA A 401 15.78 -13.63 25.71
N ARG A 402 16.38 -13.94 26.86
CA ARG A 402 16.39 -13.08 28.04
C ARG A 402 17.15 -11.79 27.79
N GLU A 403 18.37 -11.86 27.27
CA GLU A 403 19.19 -10.67 27.00
C GLU A 403 18.51 -9.78 25.94
N MET A 404 17.95 -10.36 24.89
CA MET A 404 17.20 -9.61 23.88
C MET A 404 15.91 -8.99 24.44
N GLY A 405 15.23 -9.69 25.35
CA GLY A 405 14.10 -9.13 26.11
C GLY A 405 14.50 -7.87 26.88
N ALA A 406 15.63 -7.89 27.58
CA ALA A 406 16.14 -6.72 28.30
C ALA A 406 16.48 -5.54 27.37
N VAL A 407 16.97 -5.81 26.15
CA VAL A 407 17.18 -4.77 25.12
C VAL A 407 15.85 -4.15 24.68
N LEU A 408 14.83 -4.97 24.42
CA LEU A 408 13.48 -4.49 24.05
C LEU A 408 12.85 -3.65 25.17
N ASP A 409 13.01 -4.07 26.43
CA ASP A 409 12.53 -3.31 27.60
C ASP A 409 13.26 -1.98 27.77
N GLY A 410 14.56 -1.94 27.45
CA GLY A 410 15.33 -0.69 27.39
C GLY A 410 14.83 0.27 26.32
N LEU A 411 14.56 -0.25 25.11
CA LEU A 411 14.03 0.54 24.01
C LEU A 411 12.62 1.07 24.28
N GLU A 412 11.79 0.33 25.02
CA GLU A 412 10.48 0.84 25.44
C GLU A 412 10.62 2.05 26.35
N ARG A 413 11.52 2.00 27.35
CA ARG A 413 11.81 3.16 28.21
C ARG A 413 12.36 4.34 27.41
N GLU A 414 13.36 4.10 26.56
CA GLU A 414 13.94 5.13 25.69
C GLU A 414 12.85 5.77 24.80
N SER A 415 11.92 4.97 24.25
CA SER A 415 10.82 5.47 23.43
C SER A 415 9.82 6.32 24.20
N LEU A 416 9.63 6.08 25.50
CA LEU A 416 8.77 6.90 26.35
C LEU A 416 9.47 8.22 26.67
N GLU A 417 10.75 8.17 27.06
CA GLU A 417 11.58 9.35 27.36
C GLU A 417 11.55 10.34 26.19
N VAL A 418 11.98 9.91 25.00
CA VAL A 418 12.06 10.77 23.80
C VAL A 418 10.71 11.33 23.32
N THR A 419 9.60 10.68 23.64
CA THR A 419 8.26 11.16 23.25
C THR A 419 7.65 12.05 24.31
N SER A 420 7.87 11.77 25.59
CA SER A 420 7.36 12.59 26.71
C SER A 420 7.98 13.99 26.79
N GLU A 421 9.22 14.14 26.33
CA GLU A 421 9.93 15.44 26.30
C GLU A 421 9.48 16.36 25.16
N ARG A 422 8.66 15.85 24.22
CA ARG A 422 8.29 16.58 23.00
C ARG A 422 6.86 17.11 23.05
N GLU A 423 6.71 18.34 22.57
CA GLU A 423 5.39 18.92 22.30
C GLU A 423 4.63 18.03 21.29
N GLY A 424 3.45 17.56 21.68
CA GLY A 424 2.63 16.66 20.86
C GLY A 424 3.05 15.18 20.89
N GLY A 425 4.07 14.80 21.66
CA GLY A 425 4.36 13.40 21.97
C GLY A 425 4.85 12.55 20.80
N ARG A 426 5.38 13.17 19.74
CA ARG A 426 5.68 12.50 18.46
C ARG A 426 7.08 12.83 17.93
N ILE A 427 7.74 11.83 17.35
CA ILE A 427 8.93 12.01 16.52
C ILE A 427 8.56 11.89 15.04
N THR A 428 9.32 12.54 14.17
CA THR A 428 9.15 12.40 12.71
C THR A 428 10.35 11.67 12.15
N LEU A 429 10.12 10.58 11.40
CA LEU A 429 11.16 9.82 10.73
C LEU A 429 10.56 9.10 9.52
N GLY A 430 11.25 9.14 8.39
CA GLY A 430 10.76 8.51 7.16
C GLY A 430 9.49 9.17 6.61
N PHE A 431 8.94 8.55 5.57
CA PHE A 431 7.73 9.01 4.90
C PHE A 431 7.07 7.86 4.15
N ASP A 432 5.75 7.92 4.06
CA ASP A 432 5.00 7.18 3.05
C ASP A 432 5.08 7.94 1.73
N TYR A 433 4.91 7.25 0.62
CA TYR A 433 4.84 7.86 -0.70
C TYR A 433 3.64 7.36 -1.49
N VAL A 434 3.14 8.20 -2.39
CA VAL A 434 2.19 7.86 -3.44
C VAL A 434 2.81 8.22 -4.78
N VAL A 435 3.01 7.23 -5.65
CA VAL A 435 3.43 7.42 -7.04
C VAL A 435 2.23 7.21 -7.95
N VAL A 436 1.96 8.20 -8.79
CA VAL A 436 0.92 8.14 -9.82
C VAL A 436 1.57 7.80 -11.14
N ALA A 437 1.17 6.69 -11.74
CA ALA A 437 1.67 6.25 -13.03
C ALA A 437 0.53 6.06 -14.04
N GLU A 438 0.77 6.31 -15.31
CA GLU A 438 -0.22 6.14 -16.38
C GLU A 438 0.32 5.20 -17.46
N LYS A 439 -0.54 4.34 -18.00
CA LYS A 439 -0.19 3.56 -19.18
C LYS A 439 -0.33 4.44 -20.41
N PRO A 440 0.68 4.53 -21.28
CA PRO A 440 0.55 5.25 -22.54
C PRO A 440 -0.71 4.81 -23.28
N ARG A 441 -1.45 5.76 -23.84
CA ARG A 441 -2.53 5.42 -24.77
C ARG A 441 -1.87 4.71 -25.96
N ALA A 442 -2.50 3.64 -26.44
CA ALA A 442 -2.11 3.11 -27.74
C ALA A 442 -2.23 4.29 -28.70
N ASN A 443 -1.11 4.73 -29.29
CA ASN A 443 -1.19 5.66 -30.39
C ASN A 443 -2.17 5.02 -31.36
N LYS A 444 -3.28 5.71 -31.67
CA LYS A 444 -4.01 5.38 -32.89
C LYS A 444 -2.93 5.42 -33.94
N GLU A 445 -2.50 4.25 -34.41
CA GLU A 445 -1.61 4.18 -35.55
C GLU A 445 -2.28 5.08 -36.57
N GLU A 446 -1.65 6.23 -36.85
CA GLU A 446 -2.00 7.00 -38.01
C GLU A 446 -1.86 5.99 -39.12
N GLY A 447 -3.02 5.56 -39.63
CA GLY A 447 -3.15 4.73 -40.80
C GLY A 447 -2.56 5.51 -41.96
N THR A 448 -1.24 5.59 -41.99
CA THR A 448 -0.47 5.82 -43.17
C THR A 448 -0.58 4.49 -43.88
N THR A 449 -1.69 4.34 -44.59
CA THR A 449 -1.77 3.53 -45.79
C THR A 449 -0.60 3.95 -46.66
N VAL A 450 0.56 3.31 -46.46
CA VAL A 450 1.61 3.26 -47.47
C VAL A 450 1.04 2.42 -48.58
N GLY A 451 0.29 3.09 -49.46
CA GLY A 451 -0.04 2.57 -50.76
C GLY A 451 1.25 2.34 -51.54
N GLY A 452 1.40 1.11 -52.03
CA GLY A 452 2.09 0.84 -53.27
C GLY A 452 3.62 0.74 -53.21
N GLY A 453 4.13 -0.45 -53.53
CA GLY A 453 5.52 -0.63 -53.91
C GLY A 453 5.95 -2.08 -53.85
N GLY A 454 5.52 -2.88 -54.82
CA GLY A 454 6.04 -4.23 -55.01
C GLY A 454 7.57 -4.23 -55.18
N GLY A 455 8.20 -5.28 -54.65
CA GLY A 455 9.63 -5.50 -54.78
C GLY A 455 10.01 -6.82 -54.12
N GLU A 456 9.90 -7.90 -54.89
CA GLU A 456 10.57 -9.17 -54.62
C GLU A 456 12.07 -8.91 -54.39
N GLY A 457 12.63 -9.48 -53.33
CA GLY A 457 14.04 -9.32 -52.99
C GLY A 457 14.47 -10.31 -51.91
N GLU A 458 14.99 -11.44 -52.37
CA GLU A 458 15.55 -12.54 -51.59
C GLU A 458 16.65 -12.12 -50.59
N GLY A 459 16.65 -12.77 -49.42
CA GLY A 459 17.87 -13.39 -48.90
C GLY A 459 18.48 -12.85 -47.60
N TRP A 460 19.01 -13.82 -46.82
CA TRP A 460 20.01 -13.73 -45.73
C TRP A 460 19.48 -13.38 -44.33
N MET A 461 19.97 -13.95 -43.22
CA MET A 461 20.70 -15.19 -42.91
C MET A 461 20.66 -15.30 -41.36
N LYS A 462 20.46 -16.50 -40.83
CA LYS A 462 20.54 -16.82 -39.40
C LYS A 462 21.92 -16.51 -38.81
N ARG A 463 21.97 -16.01 -37.58
CA ARG A 463 22.84 -16.54 -36.52
C ARG A 463 22.10 -16.57 -35.19
#